data_AF-A0A0F8ZL35-F1
#
_entry.id   AF-A0A0F8ZL35-F1
#
_cell.length_a   1.000
_cell.length_b   1.000
_cell.length_c   1.000
_cell.angle_alpha   90.00
_cell.angle_beta   90.00
_cell.angle_gamma   90.00
#
_symmetry.space_group_name_H-M   'P 1'
#
loop_
_entity.id
_entity.type
_entity.pdbx_description
1 polymer ?
#
loop_
_entity_poly.entity_id
_entity_poly.type
_entity_poly.pdbx_seq_one_letter_code
_entity_poly.pdbx_strand_id
1 'polypeptide(L)'
;MTELKEIYNHPFVQELIQQNEMMAEQLPEDGLQHLSLSKRNTISKSKITLIKNRLLFQEGDHNGLFYPGEELKSNLELWDNNDLFMAEHQDASGTWIGLTKNPHFVEEEQAIYGDLEVVDMNAANKLLYQIETKNGRMGISPTIDVDKQMLSGKLCAMGPYTLKSQSIVLDPAVKTTMFNSNSASGGAATMEPNNELQKLQSEELAKKKKEDEEKMKA
;
A
#
# COMPACT_ATOMS: atom_id res chain seq x y z
N MET A 1 -15.33 -18.13 -38.49
CA MET A 1 -14.99 -17.22 -37.38
C MET A 1 -15.61 -15.88 -37.73
N THR A 2 -16.81 -15.62 -37.23
CA THR A 2 -17.47 -14.31 -37.34
C THR A 2 -16.57 -13.29 -36.64
N GLU A 3 -16.10 -12.28 -37.38
CA GLU A 3 -15.14 -11.32 -36.84
C GLU A 3 -15.81 -10.49 -35.74
N LEU A 4 -15.08 -10.15 -34.68
CA LEU A 4 -15.59 -9.35 -33.55
C LEU A 4 -16.33 -8.07 -34.00
N LYS A 5 -15.96 -7.54 -35.18
CA LYS A 5 -16.58 -6.39 -35.84
C LYS A 5 -18.01 -6.65 -36.30
N GLU A 6 -18.35 -7.85 -36.74
CA GLU A 6 -19.72 -8.20 -37.15
C GLU A 6 -20.65 -8.30 -35.95
N ILE A 7 -20.16 -8.80 -34.81
CA ILE A 7 -20.90 -8.84 -33.55
C ILE A 7 -21.11 -7.43 -33.01
N TYR A 8 -20.07 -6.60 -33.02
CA TYR A 8 -20.16 -5.22 -32.56
C TYR A 8 -21.12 -4.39 -33.41
N ASN A 9 -21.09 -4.54 -34.73
CA ASN A 9 -21.95 -3.81 -35.66
C ASN A 9 -23.37 -4.39 -35.77
N HIS A 10 -23.69 -5.45 -35.02
CA HIS A 10 -25.01 -6.05 -35.05
C HIS A 10 -26.05 -5.05 -34.49
N PRO A 11 -27.21 -4.86 -35.14
CA PRO A 11 -28.20 -3.84 -34.75
C PRO A 11 -28.64 -3.94 -33.29
N PHE A 12 -28.84 -5.17 -32.80
CA PHE A 12 -29.20 -5.44 -31.41
C PHE A 12 -28.10 -5.04 -30.40
N VAL A 13 -26.83 -5.21 -30.76
CA VAL A 13 -25.69 -4.87 -29.88
C VAL A 13 -25.53 -3.35 -29.83
N GLN A 14 -25.71 -2.66 -30.95
CA GLN A 14 -25.71 -1.20 -31.01
C GLN A 14 -26.88 -0.61 -30.22
N GLU A 15 -28.07 -1.21 -30.30
CA GLU A 15 -29.24 -0.80 -29.51
C GLU A 15 -29.01 -0.98 -28.00
N LEU A 16 -28.38 -2.08 -27.58
CA LEU A 16 -27.98 -2.30 -26.19
C LEU A 16 -26.95 -1.28 -25.69
N ILE A 17 -25.96 -0.93 -26.52
CA ILE A 17 -24.97 0.10 -26.19
C ILE A 17 -25.69 1.44 -26.00
N GLN A 18 -26.57 1.80 -26.93
CA GLN A 18 -27.31 3.06 -26.88
C GLN A 18 -28.24 3.15 -25.67
N GLN A 19 -28.93 2.05 -25.31
CA GLN A 19 -29.75 2.00 -24.11
C GLN A 19 -28.91 2.14 -22.83
N ASN A 20 -27.74 1.51 -22.77
CA ASN A 20 -26.83 1.65 -21.63
C ASN A 20 -26.30 3.08 -21.49
N GLU A 21 -25.97 3.75 -22.59
CA GLU A 21 -25.54 5.15 -22.59
C GLU A 21 -26.67 6.09 -22.13
N MET A 22 -27.89 5.88 -22.62
CA MET A 22 -29.07 6.66 -22.18
C MET A 22 -29.38 6.45 -20.69
N MET A 23 -29.22 5.24 -20.17
CA MET A 23 -29.39 4.97 -18.73
C MET A 23 -28.28 5.62 -17.90
N ALA A 24 -27.05 5.69 -18.42
CA ALA A 24 -25.94 6.35 -17.74
C ALA A 24 -26.11 7.87 -17.65
N GLU A 25 -26.70 8.50 -18.68
CA GLU A 25 -26.98 9.96 -18.70
C GLU A 25 -28.14 10.37 -17.77
N GLN A 26 -29.06 9.45 -17.46
CA GLN A 26 -30.21 9.72 -16.60
C GLN A 26 -29.92 9.58 -15.10
N LEU A 27 -28.71 9.17 -14.72
CA LEU A 27 -28.32 9.01 -13.32
C LEU A 27 -27.73 10.32 -12.77
N PRO A 28 -28.20 10.82 -11.62
CA PRO A 28 -27.67 12.03 -11.01
C PRO A 28 -26.20 11.84 -10.61
N GLU A 29 -25.36 12.85 -10.90
CA GLU A 29 -23.90 12.82 -10.68
C GLU A 29 -23.46 12.51 -9.23
N ASP A 30 -24.34 12.72 -8.25
CA ASP A 30 -24.04 12.50 -6.82
C ASP A 30 -24.29 11.05 -6.32
N GLY A 31 -24.68 10.12 -7.19
CA GLY A 31 -25.13 8.78 -6.79
C GLY A 31 -24.31 7.58 -7.26
N LEU A 32 -23.23 7.77 -8.03
CA LEU A 32 -22.52 6.67 -8.70
C LEU A 32 -21.26 6.21 -7.96
N GLN A 33 -21.45 5.55 -6.81
CA GLN A 33 -20.57 4.41 -6.45
C GLN A 33 -20.95 3.23 -7.36
N HIS A 34 -20.69 3.35 -8.66
CA HIS A 34 -20.91 2.23 -9.58
C HIS A 34 -19.57 1.59 -9.92
N LEU A 35 -19.51 0.30 -9.60
CA LEU A 35 -18.58 -0.71 -10.09
C LEU A 35 -18.31 -0.55 -11.59
N SER A 36 -17.39 0.33 -11.98
CA SER A 36 -16.87 0.40 -13.34
C SER A 36 -15.59 -0.44 -13.42
N LEU A 37 -15.75 -1.73 -13.68
CA LEU A 37 -14.64 -2.65 -13.99
C LEU A 37 -13.96 -2.38 -15.36
N SER A 38 -14.17 -1.20 -15.96
CA SER A 38 -13.61 -0.85 -17.27
C SER A 38 -13.12 0.59 -17.42
N LYS A 39 -13.22 1.45 -16.40
CA LYS A 39 -12.43 2.69 -16.39
C LYS A 39 -11.02 2.36 -15.92
N ARG A 40 -10.20 1.80 -16.82
CA ARG A 40 -8.77 2.12 -16.78
C ARG A 40 -8.71 3.64 -16.94
N ASN A 41 -8.55 4.34 -15.82
CA ASN A 41 -8.30 5.77 -15.79
C ASN A 41 -7.22 6.05 -16.83
N THR A 42 -7.60 6.66 -17.96
CA THR A 42 -6.65 7.05 -18.98
C THR A 42 -5.98 8.29 -18.41
N ILE A 43 -4.88 8.08 -17.71
CA ILE A 43 -4.17 9.11 -16.97
C ILE A 43 -3.69 10.17 -17.98
N SER A 44 -4.14 11.41 -17.80
CA SER A 44 -3.65 12.54 -18.57
C SER A 44 -2.14 12.71 -18.29
N LYS A 45 -1.31 12.49 -19.31
CA LYS A 45 0.17 12.48 -19.23
C LYS A 45 0.79 13.75 -18.62
N SER A 46 0.06 14.85 -18.48
CA SER A 46 0.62 16.14 -18.10
C SER A 46 0.90 16.31 -16.60
N LYS A 47 0.50 15.36 -15.73
CA LYS A 47 0.66 15.48 -14.27
C LYS A 47 1.02 14.15 -13.56
N ILE A 48 1.83 13.32 -14.21
CA ILE A 48 2.30 12.06 -13.62
C ILE A 48 3.67 12.29 -12.99
N THR A 49 3.79 12.00 -11.69
CA THR A 49 5.07 11.96 -10.98
C THR A 49 5.55 10.53 -10.89
N LEU A 50 6.72 10.24 -11.48
CA LEU A 50 7.34 8.93 -11.45
C LEU A 50 8.45 8.88 -10.40
N ILE A 51 8.30 8.02 -9.40
CA ILE A 51 9.33 7.76 -8.38
C ILE A 51 9.93 6.39 -8.65
N LYS A 52 11.20 6.35 -9.04
CA LYS A 52 11.83 5.12 -9.54
C LYS A 52 12.39 4.22 -8.45
N ASN A 53 12.46 2.93 -8.77
CA ASN A 53 13.22 1.91 -8.04
C ASN A 53 12.99 1.91 -6.53
N ARG A 54 11.72 1.84 -6.12
CA ARG A 54 11.29 1.77 -4.73
C ARG A 54 11.10 0.32 -4.32
N LEU A 55 11.63 -0.04 -3.16
CA LEU A 55 11.35 -1.29 -2.48
C LEU A 55 9.84 -1.41 -2.25
N LEU A 56 9.23 -2.42 -2.86
CA LEU A 56 7.82 -2.75 -2.69
C LEU A 56 7.64 -3.77 -1.56
N PHE A 57 8.50 -4.80 -1.52
CA PHE A 57 8.47 -5.83 -0.49
C PHE A 57 9.77 -6.63 -0.43
N GLN A 58 10.11 -7.17 0.73
CA GLN A 58 11.34 -7.93 0.95
C GLN A 58 11.06 -9.20 1.75
N GLU A 59 11.85 -10.23 1.49
CA GLU A 59 11.92 -11.41 2.35
C GLU A 59 12.10 -11.03 3.82
N GLY A 60 11.41 -11.75 4.70
CA GLY A 60 11.55 -11.56 6.13
C GLY A 60 10.27 -11.84 6.90
N ASP A 61 10.35 -11.58 8.20
CA ASP A 61 9.23 -11.70 9.12
C ASP A 61 8.42 -10.39 9.15
N HIS A 62 7.19 -10.46 8.65
CA HIS A 62 6.24 -9.36 8.66
C HIS A 62 4.97 -9.80 9.39
N ASN A 63 4.62 -9.10 10.48
CA ASN A 63 3.44 -9.40 11.30
C ASN A 63 3.37 -10.87 11.79
N GLY A 64 4.52 -11.46 12.14
CA GLY A 64 4.60 -12.83 12.65
C GLY A 64 4.49 -13.93 11.58
N LEU A 65 4.55 -13.57 10.31
CA LEU A 65 4.58 -14.50 9.18
C LEU A 65 5.86 -14.27 8.38
N PHE A 66 6.58 -15.35 8.08
CA PHE A 66 7.77 -15.27 7.24
C PHE A 66 7.42 -15.33 5.77
N TYR A 67 7.98 -14.43 4.95
CA TYR A 67 7.77 -14.41 3.51
C TYR A 67 9.07 -14.82 2.81
N PRO A 68 9.16 -16.05 2.25
CA PRO A 68 10.36 -16.52 1.55
C PRO A 68 10.59 -15.76 0.24
N GLY A 69 11.84 -15.41 -0.09
CA GLY A 69 12.18 -14.70 -1.32
C GLY A 69 11.81 -15.46 -2.60
N GLU A 70 11.92 -16.79 -2.61
CA GLU A 70 11.51 -17.63 -3.76
C GLU A 70 10.00 -17.52 -4.07
N GLU A 71 9.17 -17.43 -3.02
CA GLU A 71 7.73 -17.23 -3.18
C GLU A 71 7.45 -15.80 -3.69
N LEU A 72 8.19 -14.80 -3.21
CA LEU A 72 8.07 -13.42 -3.72
C LEU A 72 8.43 -13.34 -5.21
N LYS A 73 9.55 -13.96 -5.60
CA LYS A 73 10.02 -14.03 -6.99
C LYS A 73 9.00 -14.69 -7.91
N SER A 74 8.38 -15.79 -7.46
CA SER A 74 7.37 -16.53 -8.22
C SER A 74 6.08 -15.74 -8.44
N ASN A 75 5.81 -14.73 -7.61
CA ASN A 75 4.58 -13.93 -7.65
C ASN A 75 4.85 -12.46 -8.05
N LEU A 76 5.95 -12.19 -8.75
CA LEU A 76 6.37 -10.84 -9.17
C LEU A 76 5.32 -10.12 -10.01
N GLU A 77 4.59 -10.85 -10.85
CA GLU A 77 3.58 -10.30 -11.76
C GLU A 77 2.40 -9.62 -11.05
N LEU A 78 2.12 -10.01 -9.80
CA LEU A 78 1.03 -9.41 -9.01
C LEU A 78 1.28 -7.93 -8.71
N TRP A 79 2.55 -7.50 -8.75
CA TRP A 79 3.00 -6.17 -8.38
C TRP A 79 2.92 -5.16 -9.54
N ASP A 80 2.72 -5.61 -10.78
CA ASP A 80 2.61 -4.71 -11.92
C ASP A 80 1.18 -4.16 -12.05
N ASN A 81 1.06 -2.86 -12.29
CA ASN A 81 -0.22 -2.16 -12.38
C ASN A 81 -1.12 -2.33 -11.13
N ASN A 82 -0.54 -2.52 -9.95
CA ASN A 82 -1.31 -2.64 -8.72
C ASN A 82 -1.67 -1.24 -8.18
N ASP A 83 -2.86 -1.13 -7.57
CA ASP A 83 -3.35 0.13 -7.01
C ASP A 83 -2.54 0.57 -5.79
N LEU A 84 -2.09 1.82 -5.85
CA LEU A 84 -1.33 2.48 -4.81
C LEU A 84 -2.20 3.52 -4.11
N PHE A 85 -2.28 3.40 -2.79
CA PHE A 85 -3.06 4.26 -1.91
C PHE A 85 -2.14 5.02 -0.95
N MET A 86 -2.61 6.15 -0.40
CA MET A 86 -1.93 6.83 0.70
C MET A 86 -2.60 6.47 2.02
N ALA A 87 -1.86 5.86 2.96
CA ALA A 87 -2.36 5.65 4.32
C ALA A 87 -2.01 6.88 5.17
N GLU A 88 -3.00 7.74 5.44
CA GLU A 88 -2.88 8.75 6.48
C GLU A 88 -3.25 8.12 7.83
N HIS A 89 -2.55 8.49 8.91
CA HIS A 89 -2.74 7.95 10.25
C HIS A 89 -4.16 8.23 10.79
N GLN A 90 -5.13 7.38 10.44
CA GLN A 90 -6.39 7.05 11.12
C GLN A 90 -7.42 6.57 10.09
N ASP A 91 -7.78 5.29 10.17
CA ASP A 91 -9.10 4.75 9.82
C ASP A 91 -9.76 5.20 8.51
N ALA A 92 -9.06 5.14 7.37
CA ALA A 92 -9.72 5.19 6.09
C ALA A 92 -8.98 4.36 5.04
N SER A 93 -9.75 3.62 4.24
CA SER A 93 -9.37 3.23 2.89
C SER A 93 -8.60 4.38 2.24
N GLY A 94 -7.30 4.20 2.03
CA GLY A 94 -6.44 5.28 1.58
C GLY A 94 -6.96 5.90 0.29
N THR A 95 -6.70 7.18 0.07
CA THR A 95 -6.99 7.82 -1.22
C THR A 95 -6.15 7.12 -2.27
N TRP A 96 -6.76 6.70 -3.39
CA TRP A 96 -6.01 6.18 -4.53
C TRP A 96 -5.15 7.30 -5.10
N ILE A 97 -3.84 7.05 -5.21
CA ILE A 97 -2.86 8.06 -5.63
C ILE A 97 -2.11 7.67 -6.90
N GLY A 98 -2.26 6.43 -7.36
CA GLY A 98 -1.53 5.95 -8.53
C GLY A 98 -1.39 4.43 -8.60
N LEU A 99 -0.35 3.98 -9.30
CA LEU A 99 -0.09 2.57 -9.56
C LEU A 99 1.40 2.24 -9.39
N THR A 100 1.71 0.98 -9.12
CA THR A 100 3.06 0.45 -9.29
C THR A 100 3.31 -0.02 -10.72
N LYS A 101 4.54 0.14 -11.18
CA LYS A 101 4.99 -0.23 -12.54
C LYS A 101 6.36 -0.89 -12.49
N ASN A 102 6.66 -1.66 -13.53
CA ASN A 102 8.01 -2.22 -13.77
C ASN A 102 8.58 -2.98 -12.54
N PRO A 103 7.81 -3.88 -11.91
CA PRO A 103 8.34 -4.64 -10.80
C PRO A 103 9.47 -5.55 -11.28
N HIS A 104 10.54 -5.64 -10.49
CA HIS A 104 11.65 -6.53 -10.73
C HIS A 104 12.16 -7.09 -9.40
N PHE A 105 12.69 -8.31 -9.43
CA PHE A 105 13.24 -8.98 -8.27
C PHE A 105 14.76 -8.81 -8.23
N VAL A 106 15.30 -8.47 -7.07
CA VAL A 106 16.75 -8.33 -6.81
C VAL A 106 17.18 -9.50 -5.95
N GLU A 107 17.94 -10.44 -6.53
CA GLU A 107 18.32 -11.69 -5.87
C GLU A 107 19.22 -11.49 -4.66
N GLU A 108 20.12 -10.53 -4.70
CA GLU A 108 21.05 -10.24 -3.59
C GLU A 108 20.31 -9.78 -2.32
N GLU A 109 19.18 -9.09 -2.49
CA GLU A 109 18.39 -8.53 -1.40
C GLU A 109 17.13 -9.36 -1.07
N GLN A 110 16.84 -10.39 -1.89
CA GLN A 110 15.59 -11.16 -1.84
C GLN A 110 14.36 -10.24 -1.78
N ALA A 111 14.33 -9.25 -2.68
CA ALA A 111 13.41 -8.12 -2.62
C ALA A 111 12.79 -7.78 -3.98
N ILE A 112 11.57 -7.26 -3.95
CA ILE A 112 10.86 -6.72 -5.10
C ILE A 112 10.99 -5.19 -5.08
N TYR A 113 11.50 -4.65 -6.17
CA TYR A 113 11.58 -3.22 -6.43
C TYR A 113 10.66 -2.85 -7.60
N GLY A 114 10.18 -1.61 -7.64
CA GLY A 114 9.38 -1.11 -8.75
C GLY A 114 9.25 0.40 -8.75
N ASP A 115 8.66 0.93 -9.81
CA ASP A 115 8.40 2.35 -9.95
C ASP A 115 7.01 2.71 -9.41
N LEU A 116 6.88 3.88 -8.80
CA LEU A 116 5.61 4.43 -8.36
C LEU A 116 5.16 5.50 -9.35
N GLU A 117 4.06 5.24 -10.04
CA GLU A 117 3.40 6.18 -10.94
C GLU A 117 2.30 6.91 -10.16
N VAL A 118 2.62 8.10 -9.64
CA VAL A 118 1.72 8.89 -8.80
C VAL A 118 1.01 9.94 -9.66
N VAL A 119 -0.31 9.94 -9.63
CA VAL A 119 -1.16 10.84 -10.43
C VAL A 119 -1.78 11.94 -9.58
N ASP A 120 -1.88 11.74 -8.27
CA ASP A 120 -2.35 12.76 -7.34
C ASP A 120 -1.22 13.75 -7.02
N MET A 121 -1.41 15.03 -7.36
CA MET A 121 -0.40 16.07 -7.18
C MET A 121 -0.07 16.34 -5.70
N ASN A 122 -1.06 16.25 -4.80
CA ASN A 122 -0.84 16.51 -3.38
C ASN A 122 0.00 15.40 -2.75
N ALA A 123 -0.33 14.15 -3.07
CA ALA A 123 0.44 12.97 -2.70
C ALA A 123 1.85 13.03 -3.29
N ALA A 124 1.98 13.34 -4.58
CA ALA A 124 3.28 13.49 -5.23
C ALA A 124 4.18 14.52 -4.53
N ASN A 125 3.65 15.70 -4.22
CA ASN A 125 4.39 16.74 -3.51
C ASN A 125 4.81 16.29 -2.09
N LYS A 126 3.92 15.62 -1.35
CA LYS A 126 4.23 15.06 -0.02
C LYS A 126 5.36 14.02 -0.11
N LEU A 127 5.31 13.14 -1.10
CA LEU A 127 6.31 12.09 -1.31
C LEU A 127 7.66 12.66 -1.71
N LEU A 128 7.68 13.60 -2.66
CA LEU A 128 8.90 14.28 -3.09
C LEU A 128 9.55 15.03 -1.92
N TYR A 129 8.76 15.76 -1.13
CA TYR A 129 9.25 16.42 0.08
C TYR A 129 9.87 15.44 1.07
N GLN A 130 9.23 14.28 1.32
CA GLN A 130 9.78 13.25 2.21
C GLN A 130 11.09 12.66 1.69
N ILE A 131 11.20 12.45 0.38
CA ILE A 131 12.42 11.96 -0.27
C ILE A 131 13.55 12.97 -0.13
N GLU A 132 13.29 14.25 -0.41
CA GLU A 132 14.31 15.30 -0.41
C GLU A 132 14.76 15.72 1.01
N THR A 133 13.83 15.79 1.96
CA THR A 133 14.08 16.47 3.26
C THR A 133 14.16 15.53 4.46
N LYS A 134 13.52 14.37 4.41
CA LYS A 134 13.51 13.40 5.51
C LYS A 134 14.25 12.11 5.18
N ASN A 135 15.28 12.16 4.33
CA ASN A 135 16.05 10.98 3.90
C ASN A 135 15.17 9.86 3.35
N GLY A 136 14.04 10.18 2.70
CA GLY A 136 13.17 9.17 2.10
C GLY A 136 12.47 8.23 3.07
N ARG A 137 12.15 8.70 4.30
CA ARG A 137 11.33 7.98 5.29
C ARG A 137 9.89 7.74 4.81
N MET A 138 9.75 6.79 3.89
CA MET A 138 8.48 6.24 3.45
C MET A 138 8.67 4.74 3.20
N GLY A 139 7.67 3.96 3.59
CA GLY A 139 7.58 2.53 3.32
C GLY A 139 6.36 2.23 2.47
N ILE A 140 6.38 1.08 1.80
CA ILE A 140 5.20 0.53 1.15
C ILE A 140 4.69 -0.61 2.03
N SER A 141 3.40 -0.58 2.32
CA SER A 141 2.70 -1.57 3.12
C SER A 141 1.70 -2.29 2.22
N PRO A 142 2.07 -3.46 1.68
CA PRO A 142 1.18 -4.27 0.87
C PRO A 142 0.20 -5.04 1.76
N THR A 143 -1.02 -5.22 1.26
CA THR A 143 -2.02 -6.14 1.83
C THR A 143 -2.05 -7.38 0.97
N ILE A 144 -1.53 -8.48 1.51
CA ILE A 144 -1.35 -9.75 0.78
C ILE A 144 -2.13 -10.84 1.51
N ASP A 145 -2.97 -11.56 0.78
CA ASP A 145 -3.51 -12.85 1.23
C ASP A 145 -2.60 -13.97 0.77
N VAL A 146 -2.32 -14.90 1.68
CA VAL A 146 -1.41 -16.04 1.47
C VAL A 146 -1.92 -17.23 2.27
N ASP A 147 -1.57 -18.44 1.83
CA ASP A 147 -1.73 -19.62 2.65
C ASP A 147 -0.62 -19.68 3.70
N LYS A 148 -0.99 -20.05 4.93
CA LYS A 148 -0.04 -20.15 6.04
C LYS A 148 0.35 -21.60 6.24
N GLN A 149 1.64 -21.92 6.10
CA GLN A 149 2.15 -23.27 6.28
C GLN A 149 3.28 -23.30 7.30
N MET A 150 3.34 -24.37 8.10
CA MET A 150 4.43 -24.56 9.06
C MET A 150 5.58 -25.30 8.36
N LEU A 151 6.69 -24.60 8.12
CA LEU A 151 7.90 -25.16 7.51
C LEU A 151 9.05 -25.04 8.50
N SER A 152 9.67 -26.17 8.84
CA SER A 152 10.83 -26.21 9.75
C SER A 152 10.61 -25.49 11.09
N GLY A 153 9.38 -25.55 11.61
CA GLY A 153 8.99 -24.89 12.87
C GLY A 153 8.72 -23.38 12.76
N LYS A 154 8.71 -22.82 11.55
CA LYS A 154 8.36 -21.42 11.27
C LYS A 154 7.06 -21.34 10.48
N LEU A 155 6.21 -20.37 10.81
CA LEU A 155 5.02 -20.07 10.03
C LEU A 155 5.43 -19.25 8.81
N CYS A 156 5.27 -19.83 7.62
CA CYS A 156 5.65 -19.23 6.35
C CYS A 156 4.40 -18.90 5.52
N ALA A 157 4.47 -17.77 4.81
CA ALA A 157 3.58 -17.43 3.73
C ALA A 157 3.92 -18.30 2.52
N MET A 158 2.94 -19.00 1.99
CA MET A 158 3.04 -19.84 0.80
C MET A 158 1.91 -19.48 -0.18
N GLY A 159 2.10 -19.85 -1.45
CA GLY A 159 1.06 -19.69 -2.45
C GLY A 159 -0.24 -20.43 -2.11
N PRO A 160 -1.39 -19.94 -2.66
CA PRO A 160 -1.49 -18.85 -3.63
C PRO A 160 -1.36 -17.45 -2.98
N TYR A 161 -0.65 -16.54 -3.66
CA TYR A 161 -0.57 -15.14 -3.25
C TYR A 161 -1.66 -14.32 -3.94
N THR A 162 -2.32 -13.45 -3.19
CA THR A 162 -3.21 -12.43 -3.75
C THR A 162 -2.84 -11.08 -3.17
N LEU A 163 -2.33 -10.18 -4.00
CA LEU A 163 -2.06 -8.80 -3.61
C LEU A 163 -3.34 -7.97 -3.78
N LYS A 164 -3.95 -7.57 -2.66
CA LYS A 164 -5.20 -6.79 -2.64
C LYS A 164 -4.98 -5.32 -2.95
N SER A 165 -3.99 -4.71 -2.28
CA SER A 165 -3.73 -3.28 -2.36
C SER A 165 -2.35 -2.97 -1.81
N GLN A 166 -1.82 -1.80 -2.16
CA GLN A 166 -0.60 -1.27 -1.57
C GLN A 166 -0.84 0.12 -1.02
N SER A 167 -0.32 0.40 0.17
CA SER A 167 -0.39 1.73 0.77
C SER A 167 1.00 2.30 1.01
N ILE A 168 1.20 3.57 0.68
CA ILE A 168 2.38 4.30 1.13
C ILE A 168 2.14 4.76 2.57
N VAL A 169 3.12 4.45 3.42
CA VAL A 169 3.16 4.89 4.81
C VAL A 169 4.32 5.87 4.96
N LEU A 170 4.03 7.09 5.39
CA LEU A 170 5.04 8.08 5.72
C LEU A 170 5.55 7.85 7.14
N ASP A 171 6.85 8.02 7.36
CA ASP A 171 7.49 7.89 8.67
C ASP A 171 7.15 6.56 9.42
N PRO A 172 7.37 5.37 8.80
CA PRO A 172 7.02 4.10 9.44
C PRO A 172 7.79 3.87 10.76
N ALA A 173 7.12 3.22 11.71
CA ALA A 173 7.66 2.92 13.04
C ALA A 173 8.79 1.86 13.03
N VAL A 174 8.87 1.04 11.98
CA VAL A 174 9.87 -0.02 11.84
C VAL A 174 10.87 0.35 10.74
N LYS A 175 12.18 0.32 11.08
CA LYS A 175 13.28 0.72 10.19
C LYS A 175 13.56 -0.23 9.02
N THR A 176 13.01 -1.44 9.00
CA THR A 176 13.34 -2.46 7.97
C THR A 176 12.81 -2.11 6.58
N THR A 177 11.90 -1.14 6.46
CA THR A 177 11.45 -0.56 5.18
C THR A 177 12.19 0.73 4.80
N MET A 178 13.28 1.08 5.49
CA MET A 178 14.05 2.30 5.24
C MET A 178 15.07 2.08 4.13
N PHE A 179 15.05 3.01 3.17
CA PHE A 179 15.92 3.00 2.00
C PHE A 179 17.41 3.13 2.35
N ASN A 180 18.19 2.39 1.59
CA ASN A 180 19.62 2.55 1.40
C ASN A 180 19.94 3.94 0.84
N SER A 181 20.60 4.76 1.64
CA SER A 181 21.64 5.66 1.15
C SER A 181 22.70 5.77 2.25
N ASN A 182 23.88 5.23 1.94
CA ASN A 182 25.14 5.21 2.69
C ASN A 182 25.29 4.16 3.80
N SER A 183 25.93 3.06 3.39
CA SER A 183 27.02 2.35 4.08
C SER A 183 27.27 2.68 5.56
N ALA A 184 26.86 1.79 6.47
CA ALA A 184 27.62 1.40 7.66
C ALA A 184 26.89 0.30 8.45
N SER A 185 27.47 -0.91 8.44
CA SER A 185 27.59 -1.83 9.57
C SER A 185 26.53 -1.83 10.69
N GLY A 186 25.90 -3.00 10.90
CA GLY A 186 25.83 -3.57 12.26
C GLY A 186 24.45 -3.76 12.88
N GLY A 187 24.11 -5.03 13.11
CA GLY A 187 23.49 -5.50 14.35
C GLY A 187 22.04 -5.10 14.60
N ALA A 188 21.10 -5.96 14.20
CA ALA A 188 19.78 -5.99 14.83
C ALA A 188 19.92 -6.57 16.25
N ALA A 189 20.17 -5.69 17.22
CA ALA A 189 19.99 -6.02 18.63
C ALA A 189 18.49 -5.97 18.96
N THR A 190 17.98 -7.09 19.47
CA THR A 190 16.70 -7.17 20.18
C THR A 190 16.75 -6.25 21.41
N MET A 191 15.90 -5.24 21.48
CA MET A 191 15.67 -4.50 22.72
C MET A 191 14.44 -5.07 23.43
N GLU A 192 14.64 -5.52 24.67
CA GLU A 192 13.56 -5.77 25.61
C GLU A 192 12.79 -4.47 25.94
N PRO A 193 11.47 -4.54 26.23
CA PRO A 193 10.66 -3.37 26.52
C PRO A 193 11.15 -2.66 27.80
N ASN A 194 11.52 -1.39 27.64
CA ASN A 194 12.00 -0.55 28.73
C ASN A 194 10.85 -0.22 29.71
N ASN A 195 10.84 -0.90 30.85
CA ASN A 195 9.80 -0.89 31.88
C ASN A 195 9.69 0.44 32.66
N GLU A 196 10.59 1.40 32.42
CA GLU A 196 10.61 2.69 33.13
C GLU A 196 9.64 3.72 32.54
N LEU A 197 9.38 3.71 31.22
CA LEU A 197 8.44 4.65 30.60
C LEU A 197 6.98 4.35 31.00
N GLN A 198 6.63 3.09 31.23
CA GLN A 198 5.28 2.70 31.66
C GLN A 198 5.00 3.07 33.14
N LYS A 199 6.03 3.08 33.99
CA LYS A 199 5.89 3.53 35.39
C LYS A 199 5.68 5.04 35.48
N LEU A 200 6.41 5.83 34.69
CA LEU A 200 6.24 7.28 34.69
C LEU A 200 4.85 7.71 34.20
N GLN A 201 4.31 7.05 33.17
CA GLN A 201 2.97 7.36 32.66
C GLN A 201 1.85 6.96 33.65
N SER A 202 2.02 5.85 34.37
CA SER A 202 1.02 5.40 35.35
C SER A 202 1.02 6.25 36.63
N GLU A 203 2.18 6.75 37.07
CA GLU A 203 2.27 7.68 38.21
C GLU A 203 1.69 9.07 37.89
N GLU A 204 1.86 9.56 36.67
CA GLU A 204 1.31 10.85 36.24
C GLU A 204 -0.23 10.80 36.10
N LEU A 205 -0.77 9.68 35.60
CA LEU A 205 -2.22 9.40 35.55
C LEU A 205 -2.85 9.28 36.95
N ALA A 206 -2.12 8.72 37.92
CA ALA A 206 -2.59 8.60 39.30
C ALA A 206 -2.62 9.95 40.03
N LYS A 207 -1.68 10.86 39.73
CA LYS A 207 -1.69 12.23 40.28
C LYS A 207 -2.83 13.08 39.72
N LYS A 208 -3.08 13.02 38.41
CA LYS A 208 -4.20 13.75 37.79
C LYS A 208 -5.57 13.33 38.32
N LYS A 209 -5.79 12.02 38.53
CA LYS A 209 -7.06 11.53 39.11
C LYS A 209 -7.30 12.05 40.54
N LYS A 210 -6.25 12.20 41.35
CA LYS A 210 -6.39 12.75 42.71
C LYS A 210 -6.69 14.26 42.71
N GLU A 211 -6.08 15.02 41.81
CA GLU A 211 -6.36 16.46 41.68
C GLU A 211 -7.79 16.75 41.18
N ASP A 212 -8.33 15.91 40.30
CA ASP A 212 -9.70 16.06 39.79
C ASP A 212 -10.76 15.66 40.85
N GLU A 213 -10.46 14.70 41.72
CA GLU A 213 -11.36 14.32 42.83
C GLU A 213 -11.39 15.37 43.97
N GLU A 214 -10.28 16.07 44.23
CA GLU A 214 -10.25 17.17 45.22
C GLU A 214 -10.99 18.42 44.72
N LYS A 215 -10.94 18.72 43.42
CA LYS A 215 -11.70 19.86 42.85
C LYS A 215 -13.21 19.64 42.77
N MET A 216 -13.69 18.39 42.80
CA MET A 216 -15.12 18.08 42.85
C MET A 216 -15.72 18.06 44.27
N LYS A 217 -14.89 18.18 45.32
CA LYS A 217 -15.33 18.18 46.73
C LYS A 217 -15.15 19.53 47.46
N ALA A 218 -14.65 20.56 46.77
CA ALA A 218 -14.60 21.95 47.25
C ALA A 218 -15.71 22.78 46.59
#